data_AF-A0A4S2PNX8-F1
#
_entry.id   AF-A0A4S2PNX8-F1
#
_cell.length_a   1.000
_cell.length_b   1.000
_cell.length_c   1.000
_cell.angle_alpha   90.00
_cell.angle_beta   90.00
_cell.angle_gamma   90.00
#
_symmetry.space_group_name_H-M   'P 1'
#
loop_
_entity.id
_entity.type
_entity.pdbx_description
1 polymer ?
#
loop_
_entity_poly.entity_id
_entity_poly.type
_entity_poly.pdbx_seq_one_letter_code
_entity_poly.pdbx_strand_id
1 'polypeptide(L)'
;MSTTLKVLSAKKVIASHQINQGEQLIIEARAQSNYQLVDDKTGFAPDNIITKRDGKDLKIYLNDGDMSEDIIIKDYYGDEIGETTNLLVGKHENGSIYAYIPESGLQPDAVSLLADQAVAPQALGGEELVSAFWAFNPWWLLALAPLAAGIAIAAHDGGNNSGGGDLNTQVEAATKL
;
A
#
# COMPACT_ATOMS: atom_id res chain seq x y z
N MET A 1 16.32 0.78 -16.76
CA MET A 1 16.21 2.14 -16.15
C MET A 1 16.81 2.06 -14.75
N SER A 2 17.22 3.18 -14.15
CA SER A 2 17.76 3.20 -12.78
C SER A 2 16.85 3.99 -11.85
N THR A 3 16.78 3.54 -10.60
CA THR A 3 15.96 4.13 -9.55
C THR A 3 16.84 4.37 -8.34
N THR A 4 16.65 5.50 -7.67
CA THR A 4 17.30 5.79 -6.39
C THR A 4 16.32 5.56 -5.24
N LEU A 5 16.73 4.77 -4.24
CA LEU A 5 16.10 4.70 -2.93
C LEU A 5 16.80 5.66 -1.97
N LYS A 6 16.07 6.67 -1.50
CA LYS A 6 16.53 7.56 -0.43
C LYS A 6 15.95 7.11 0.91
N VAL A 7 16.76 7.16 1.96
CA VAL A 7 16.31 6.94 3.34
C VAL A 7 16.26 8.31 4.03
N LEU A 8 15.10 8.66 4.58
CA LEU A 8 14.81 9.99 5.12
C LEU A 8 14.46 9.90 6.59
N SER A 9 15.23 10.60 7.42
CA SER A 9 14.82 10.91 8.80
C SER A 9 13.81 12.05 8.83
N ALA A 10 13.40 12.51 10.02
CA ALA A 10 12.55 13.71 10.17
C ALA A 10 13.19 15.02 9.66
N LYS A 11 14.52 15.07 9.48
CA LYS A 11 15.25 16.33 9.23
C LYS A 11 16.11 16.33 7.97
N LYS A 12 16.50 15.15 7.49
CA LYS A 12 17.46 15.01 6.38
C LYS A 12 17.37 13.65 5.71
N VAL A 13 17.83 13.61 4.47
CA VAL A 13 18.23 12.38 3.79
C VAL A 13 19.48 11.87 4.49
N ILE A 14 19.44 10.61 4.92
CA ILE A 14 20.53 9.96 5.66
C ILE A 14 21.30 8.96 4.81
N ALA A 15 20.67 8.43 3.76
CA ALA A 15 21.31 7.56 2.78
C ALA A 15 20.60 7.70 1.42
N SER A 16 21.33 7.39 0.35
CA SER A 16 20.85 7.37 -1.03
C SER A 16 21.53 6.22 -1.75
N HIS A 17 20.72 5.32 -2.30
CA HIS A 17 21.20 4.12 -2.97
C HIS A 17 20.65 4.11 -4.39
N GLN A 18 21.52 4.19 -5.39
CA GLN A 18 21.13 4.00 -6.78
C GLN A 18 21.03 2.50 -7.06
N ILE A 19 19.96 2.08 -7.73
CA ILE A 19 19.72 0.72 -8.21
C ILE A 19 19.72 0.79 -9.74
N ASN A 20 20.69 0.15 -10.39
CA ASN A 20 20.69 0.02 -11.84
C ASN A 20 19.83 -1.17 -12.28
N GLN A 21 19.49 -1.22 -13.56
CA GLN A 21 18.69 -2.31 -14.11
C GLN A 21 19.36 -3.67 -13.89
N GLY A 22 18.63 -4.60 -13.26
CA GLY A 22 19.11 -5.94 -12.93
C GLY A 22 19.95 -6.03 -11.66
N GLU A 23 20.15 -4.92 -10.94
CA GLU A 23 20.74 -4.93 -9.60
C GLU A 23 19.67 -5.08 -8.53
N GLN A 24 20.00 -5.77 -7.45
CA GLN A 24 19.18 -5.84 -6.26
C GLN A 24 19.83 -5.03 -5.14
N LEU A 25 19.03 -4.19 -4.48
CA LEU A 25 19.42 -3.48 -3.28
C LEU A 25 18.91 -4.22 -2.04
N ILE A 26 19.79 -4.46 -1.07
CA ILE A 26 19.41 -4.99 0.24
C ILE A 26 19.92 -4.02 1.31
N ILE A 27 19.02 -3.52 2.16
CA ILE A 27 19.35 -2.60 3.27
C ILE A 27 18.63 -3.02 4.55
N GLU A 28 19.14 -2.60 5.70
CA GLU A 28 18.42 -2.70 6.98
C GLU A 28 17.43 -1.55 7.12
N ALA A 29 16.25 -1.84 7.65
CA ALA A 29 15.32 -0.80 8.03
C ALA A 29 15.90 0.07 9.15
N ARG A 30 15.55 1.35 9.11
CA ARG A 30 15.82 2.29 10.19
C ARG A 30 14.51 2.75 10.81
N ALA A 31 14.47 2.76 12.14
CA ALA A 31 13.36 3.36 12.87
C ALA A 31 13.17 4.82 12.48
N GLN A 32 11.92 5.28 12.52
CA GLN A 32 11.55 6.68 12.31
C GLN A 32 12.08 7.22 10.96
N SER A 33 11.91 6.42 9.90
CA SER A 33 12.41 6.76 8.57
C SER A 33 11.38 6.50 7.47
N ASN A 34 11.31 7.42 6.51
CA ASN A 34 10.61 7.17 5.26
C ASN A 34 11.61 6.70 4.19
N TYR A 35 11.12 5.93 3.23
CA TYR A 35 11.86 5.46 2.07
C TYR A 35 11.26 6.11 0.83
N GLN A 36 12.06 6.90 0.12
CA GLN A 36 11.60 7.60 -1.08
C GLN A 36 12.18 6.96 -2.34
N LEU A 37 11.30 6.56 -3.25
CA LEU A 37 11.69 6.14 -4.59
C LEU A 37 11.80 7.33 -5.52
N VAL A 38 12.80 7.31 -6.40
CA VAL A 38 13.03 8.32 -7.44
C VAL A 38 13.53 7.61 -8.69
N ASP A 39 12.77 7.64 -9.78
CA ASP A 39 13.28 7.31 -11.10
C ASP A 39 14.32 8.36 -11.52
N ASP A 40 15.53 7.90 -11.85
CA ASP A 40 16.67 8.80 -12.09
C ASP A 40 16.55 9.57 -13.41
N LYS A 41 15.73 9.09 -14.34
CA LYS A 41 15.54 9.70 -15.66
C LYS A 41 14.57 10.89 -15.58
N THR A 42 13.50 10.74 -14.82
CA THR A 42 12.41 11.72 -14.71
C THR A 42 12.56 12.61 -13.47
N GLY A 43 13.20 12.12 -12.42
CA GLY A 43 13.27 12.77 -11.12
C GLY A 43 11.95 12.73 -10.32
N PHE A 44 10.97 11.95 -10.78
CA PHE A 44 9.73 11.59 -10.09
C PHE A 44 9.82 10.15 -9.60
N ALA A 45 8.88 9.71 -8.77
CA ALA A 45 8.84 8.31 -8.35
C ALA A 45 8.10 7.45 -9.40
N PRO A 46 8.35 6.13 -9.47
CA PRO A 46 7.50 5.23 -10.25
C PRO A 46 6.03 5.33 -9.80
N ASP A 47 5.10 5.39 -10.75
CA ASP A 47 3.68 5.55 -10.44
C ASP A 47 3.08 4.29 -9.81
N ASN A 48 3.47 3.12 -10.31
CA ASN A 48 3.04 1.81 -9.82
C ASN A 48 4.25 0.97 -9.41
N ILE A 49 4.07 0.17 -8.35
CA ILE A 49 5.03 -0.82 -7.88
C ILE A 49 4.26 -2.02 -7.32
N ILE A 50 4.95 -3.14 -7.15
CA ILE A 50 4.44 -4.25 -6.33
C ILE A 50 5.24 -4.32 -5.04
N THR A 51 4.55 -4.59 -3.93
CA THR A 51 5.18 -4.84 -2.63
C THR A 51 4.80 -6.20 -2.10
N LYS A 52 5.75 -6.84 -1.40
CA LYS A 52 5.54 -8.11 -0.70
C LYS A 52 6.15 -8.04 0.69
N ARG A 53 5.46 -8.59 1.68
CA ARG A 53 6.07 -8.92 2.96
C ARG A 53 6.62 -10.35 2.96
N ASP A 54 7.83 -10.53 3.46
CA ASP A 54 8.46 -11.83 3.65
C ASP A 54 9.08 -11.90 5.05
N GLY A 55 8.36 -12.48 6.01
CA GLY A 55 8.71 -12.42 7.43
C GLY A 55 8.67 -10.97 7.95
N LYS A 56 9.84 -10.42 8.28
CA LYS A 56 9.98 -9.00 8.70
C LYS A 56 10.44 -8.08 7.57
N ASP A 57 10.69 -8.62 6.39
CA ASP A 57 11.28 -7.87 5.28
C ASP A 57 10.19 -7.31 4.37
N LEU A 58 10.40 -6.09 3.88
CA LEU A 58 9.63 -5.52 2.77
C LEU A 58 10.42 -5.72 1.48
N LYS A 59 9.78 -6.38 0.51
CA LYS A 59 10.29 -6.53 -0.86
C LYS A 59 9.52 -5.60 -1.79
N ILE A 60 10.23 -4.92 -2.68
CA ILE A 60 9.67 -3.98 -3.65
C ILE A 60 10.11 -4.40 -5.04
N TYR A 61 9.15 -4.42 -5.96
CA TYR A 61 9.31 -4.72 -7.37
C TYR A 61 8.94 -3.45 -8.14
N LEU A 62 9.90 -2.89 -8.87
CA LEU A 62 9.78 -1.60 -9.56
C LEU A 62 9.23 -1.74 -10.98
N ASN A 63 9.32 -2.94 -11.56
CA ASN A 63 8.79 -3.24 -12.89
C ASN A 63 7.59 -4.17 -12.80
N ASP A 64 6.42 -3.70 -13.24
CA ASP A 64 5.22 -4.53 -13.32
C ASP A 64 5.44 -5.73 -14.24
N GLY A 65 5.25 -6.93 -13.70
CA GLY A 65 5.38 -8.20 -14.42
C GLY A 65 6.76 -8.85 -14.36
N ASP A 66 7.76 -8.21 -13.74
CA ASP A 66 8.98 -8.90 -13.32
C ASP A 66 8.74 -9.62 -11.98
N MET A 67 9.28 -10.83 -11.85
CA MET A 67 9.20 -11.64 -10.63
C MET A 67 10.43 -11.49 -9.74
N SER A 68 11.45 -10.72 -10.14
CA SER A 68 12.62 -10.44 -9.29
C SER A 68 12.43 -9.18 -8.45
N GLU A 69 12.59 -9.30 -7.14
CA GLU A 69 12.63 -8.15 -6.23
C GLU A 69 13.85 -7.25 -6.48
N ASP A 70 13.60 -5.97 -6.74
CA ASP A 70 14.65 -4.96 -6.95
C ASP A 70 15.20 -4.42 -5.62
N ILE A 71 14.35 -4.34 -4.58
CA ILE A 71 14.72 -3.78 -3.28
C ILE A 71 14.20 -4.66 -2.15
N ILE A 72 15.07 -4.98 -1.20
CA ILE A 72 14.74 -5.63 0.07
C ILE A 72 15.13 -4.68 1.21
N ILE A 73 14.13 -4.26 1.98
CA ILE A 73 14.33 -3.53 3.23
C ILE A 73 14.09 -4.53 4.36
N LYS A 74 15.19 -5.00 4.95
CA LYS A 74 15.16 -6.00 6.01
C LYS A 74 14.66 -5.43 7.32
N ASP A 75 13.97 -6.24 8.12
CA ASP A 75 13.40 -5.83 9.41
C ASP A 75 12.51 -4.57 9.31
N TYR A 76 11.83 -4.39 8.18
CA TYR A 76 10.91 -3.27 7.95
C TYR A 76 9.67 -3.33 8.84
N TYR A 77 9.19 -4.55 9.10
CA TYR A 77 8.05 -4.82 9.96
C TYR A 77 8.52 -5.14 11.39
N GLY A 78 7.73 -4.70 12.37
CA GLY A 78 7.89 -5.11 13.75
C GLY A 78 7.47 -6.57 13.98
N ASP A 79 7.44 -6.96 15.25
CA ASP A 79 6.96 -8.30 15.65
C ASP A 79 5.45 -8.42 15.41
N GLU A 80 4.71 -7.33 15.50
CA GLU A 80 3.27 -7.27 15.21
C GLU A 80 2.95 -6.44 13.96
N ILE A 81 1.82 -6.76 13.30
CA ILE A 81 1.31 -5.98 12.17
C ILE A 81 0.91 -4.59 12.68
N GLY A 82 1.32 -3.54 11.96
CA GLY A 82 1.00 -2.15 12.30
C GLY A 82 2.00 -1.49 13.26
N GLU A 83 3.06 -2.18 13.69
CA GLU A 83 4.12 -1.57 14.49
C GLU A 83 5.07 -0.70 13.67
N THR A 84 5.12 -0.90 12.35
CA THR A 84 5.99 -0.09 11.49
C THR A 84 5.41 1.31 11.30
N THR A 85 6.23 2.30 11.61
CA THR A 85 5.91 3.73 11.44
C THR A 85 6.62 4.35 10.24
N ASN A 86 7.27 3.50 9.44
CA ASN A 86 7.98 3.90 8.23
C ASN A 86 6.99 3.93 7.06
N LEU A 87 7.16 4.89 6.15
CA LEU A 87 6.37 4.99 4.92
C LEU A 87 7.25 4.78 3.69
N LEU A 88 6.67 4.19 2.66
CA LEU A 88 7.20 4.23 1.30
C LEU A 88 6.53 5.38 0.56
N VAL A 89 7.31 6.30 0.01
CA VAL A 89 6.84 7.57 -0.55
C VAL A 89 7.52 7.90 -1.87
N GLY A 90 6.96 8.87 -2.59
CA GLY A 90 7.47 9.32 -3.88
C GLY A 90 7.05 10.75 -4.19
N LYS A 91 7.79 11.41 -5.10
CA LYS A 91 7.35 12.69 -5.66
C LYS A 91 6.63 12.41 -6.98
N HIS A 92 5.37 12.82 -7.07
CA HIS A 92 4.57 12.66 -8.29
C HIS A 92 4.89 13.78 -9.31
N GLU A 93 4.47 13.63 -10.57
CA GLU A 93 4.74 14.58 -11.65
C GLU A 93 4.22 16.00 -11.38
N ASN A 94 3.20 16.13 -10.53
CA ASN A 94 2.67 17.42 -10.07
C ASN A 94 3.59 18.14 -9.05
N GLY A 95 4.69 17.50 -8.64
CA GLY A 95 5.67 18.02 -7.68
C GLY A 95 5.38 17.73 -6.22
N SER A 96 4.17 17.27 -5.89
CA SER A 96 3.75 16.91 -4.53
C SER A 96 4.30 15.54 -4.11
N ILE A 97 4.35 15.31 -2.80
CA ILE A 97 4.81 14.04 -2.22
C ILE A 97 3.61 13.21 -1.80
N TYR A 98 3.63 11.92 -2.13
CA TYR A 98 2.58 10.97 -1.78
C TYR A 98 3.17 9.70 -1.19
N ALA A 99 2.34 8.97 -0.45
CA ALA A 99 2.62 7.57 -0.10
C ALA A 99 2.29 6.66 -1.28
N TYR A 100 2.85 5.46 -1.26
CA TYR A 100 2.31 4.35 -2.03
C TYR A 100 1.13 3.74 -1.28
N ILE A 101 -0.03 3.70 -1.93
CA ILE A 101 -1.29 3.17 -1.41
C ILE A 101 -1.72 1.94 -2.22
N PRO A 102 -2.45 0.98 -1.63
CA PRO A 102 -2.82 -0.23 -2.33
C PRO A 102 -3.86 0.05 -3.41
N GLU A 103 -3.65 -0.52 -4.60
CA GLU A 103 -4.61 -0.41 -5.71
C GLU A 103 -5.95 -1.07 -5.40
N SER A 104 -5.97 -2.04 -4.47
CA SER A 104 -7.19 -2.66 -3.97
C SER A 104 -8.09 -1.69 -3.19
N GLY A 105 -7.52 -0.58 -2.70
CA GLY A 105 -8.20 0.37 -1.82
C GLY A 105 -8.43 -0.15 -0.39
N LEU A 106 -7.84 -1.29 -0.02
CA LEU A 106 -8.05 -1.96 1.26
C LEU A 106 -6.93 -1.64 2.25
N GLN A 107 -7.29 -1.34 3.49
CA GLN A 107 -6.31 -1.06 4.56
C GLN A 107 -5.28 -2.19 4.78
N PRO A 108 -5.65 -3.49 4.82
CA PRO A 108 -4.68 -4.56 5.06
C PRO A 108 -3.61 -4.70 3.96
N ASP A 109 -3.87 -4.17 2.77
CA ASP A 109 -2.96 -4.24 1.62
C ASP A 109 -1.98 -3.05 1.59
N ALA A 110 -2.12 -2.10 2.53
CA ALA A 110 -1.19 -0.99 2.65
C ALA A 110 0.20 -1.49 3.06
N VAL A 111 1.25 -0.89 2.50
CA VAL A 111 2.66 -1.28 2.74
C VAL A 111 2.99 -1.48 4.22
N SER A 112 2.55 -0.58 5.11
CA SER A 112 2.80 -0.65 6.56
C SER A 112 1.99 -1.73 7.30
N LEU A 113 0.97 -2.31 6.66
CA LEU A 113 0.01 -3.25 7.26
C LEU A 113 0.00 -4.64 6.63
N LEU A 114 0.81 -4.88 5.59
CA LEU A 114 0.86 -6.18 4.92
C LEU A 114 1.02 -7.34 5.92
N ALA A 115 0.15 -8.34 5.77
CA ALA A 115 0.30 -9.62 6.43
C ALA A 115 1.52 -10.36 5.85
N ASP A 116 2.09 -11.30 6.61
CA ASP A 116 3.20 -12.11 6.11
C ASP A 116 2.81 -12.85 4.82
N GLN A 117 3.75 -12.90 3.87
CA GLN A 117 3.58 -13.40 2.50
C GLN A 117 2.57 -12.66 1.62
N ALA A 118 1.90 -11.62 2.11
CA ALA A 118 0.97 -10.83 1.31
C ALA A 118 1.73 -10.06 0.22
N VAL A 119 1.14 -10.02 -0.99
CA VAL A 119 1.61 -9.27 -2.15
C VAL A 119 0.51 -8.29 -2.55
N ALA A 120 0.85 -7.03 -2.73
CA ALA A 120 -0.12 -6.01 -3.10
C ALA A 120 0.48 -5.02 -4.11
N PRO A 121 -0.15 -4.84 -5.29
CA PRO A 121 0.10 -3.71 -6.17
C PRO A 121 -0.21 -2.39 -5.45
N GLN A 122 0.67 -1.41 -5.62
CA GLN A 122 0.55 -0.09 -5.02
C GLN A 122 0.67 0.98 -6.09
N ALA A 123 -0.08 2.05 -5.91
CA ALA A 123 0.02 3.27 -6.71
C ALA A 123 0.47 4.45 -5.84
N LEU A 124 1.28 5.34 -6.41
CA LEU A 124 1.65 6.59 -5.79
C LEU A 124 0.45 7.54 -5.76
N GLY A 125 -0.07 7.89 -4.58
CA GLY A 125 -1.23 8.77 -4.52
C GLY A 125 -1.93 8.84 -3.17
N GLY A 126 -3.23 9.17 -3.22
CA GLY A 126 -4.04 9.47 -2.04
C GLY A 126 -3.94 10.94 -1.65
N GLU A 127 -3.79 11.20 -0.36
CA GLU A 127 -3.62 12.57 0.15
C GLU A 127 -2.16 13.03 0.04
N GLU A 128 -1.97 14.30 -0.31
CA GLU A 128 -0.65 14.93 -0.35
C GLU A 128 -0.01 14.94 1.04
N LEU A 129 1.22 14.47 1.12
CA LEU A 129 2.05 14.56 2.31
C LEU A 129 2.70 15.94 2.38
N VAL A 130 2.69 16.54 3.59
CA VAL A 130 3.34 17.83 3.86
C VAL A 130 4.85 17.79 3.54
N SER A 131 5.50 16.63 3.66
CA SER A 131 6.88 16.42 3.24
C SER A 131 7.22 14.95 3.04
N ALA A 132 8.33 14.66 2.35
CA ALA A 132 8.91 13.31 2.27
C ALA A 132 9.64 12.87 3.55
N PHE A 133 10.02 13.81 4.42
CA PHE A 133 10.70 13.49 5.67
C PHE A 133 9.77 12.75 6.62
N TRP A 134 10.36 11.92 7.48
CA TRP A 134 9.58 11.11 8.40
C TRP A 134 8.74 11.98 9.35
N ALA A 135 7.44 11.73 9.32
CA ALA A 135 6.48 12.12 10.32
C ALA A 135 5.39 11.04 10.29
N PHE A 136 5.28 10.23 11.36
CA PHE A 136 4.26 9.19 11.39
C PHE A 136 2.89 9.83 11.62
N ASN A 137 2.15 10.01 10.53
CA ASN A 137 0.77 10.49 10.55
C ASN A 137 -0.03 9.87 9.38
N PRO A 138 -0.37 8.58 9.45
CA PRO A 138 -0.96 7.87 8.32
C PRO A 138 -2.48 8.12 8.23
N TRP A 139 -2.94 9.37 8.29
CA TRP A 139 -4.38 9.70 8.13
C TRP A 139 -4.96 9.18 6.81
N TRP A 140 -4.13 9.05 5.78
CA TRP A 140 -4.49 8.42 4.51
C TRP A 140 -5.02 6.99 4.68
N LEU A 141 -4.62 6.23 5.71
CA LEU A 141 -5.18 4.90 5.99
C LEU A 141 -6.67 4.98 6.35
N LEU A 142 -7.11 6.05 7.00
CA LEU A 142 -8.53 6.23 7.36
C LEU A 142 -9.41 6.48 6.12
N ALA A 143 -8.81 6.95 5.02
CA ALA A 143 -9.51 7.15 3.75
C ALA A 143 -9.70 5.82 2.99
N LEU A 144 -8.96 4.76 3.33
CA LEU A 144 -9.11 3.43 2.73
C LEU A 144 -10.26 2.65 3.39
N ALA A 145 -10.93 1.80 2.61
CA ALA A 145 -12.09 1.06 3.09
C ALA A 145 -11.68 -0.05 4.09
N PRO A 146 -12.25 -0.09 5.31
CA PRO A 146 -12.05 -1.20 6.23
C PRO A 146 -12.95 -2.38 5.85
N LEU A 147 -12.38 -3.52 5.47
CA LEU A 147 -13.15 -4.77 5.35
C LEU A 147 -13.22 -5.44 6.71
N ALA A 148 -14.26 -5.12 7.49
CA ALA A 148 -14.66 -5.99 8.58
C ALA A 148 -15.14 -7.32 7.96
N ALA A 149 -14.44 -8.40 8.28
CA ALA A 149 -14.61 -9.74 7.72
C ALA A 149 -16.09 -10.13 7.45
N GLY A 150 -16.44 -10.33 6.17
CA GLY A 150 -17.62 -11.11 5.79
C GLY A 150 -18.68 -10.48 4.88
N ILE A 151 -18.41 -9.39 4.15
CA ILE A 151 -19.37 -8.88 3.14
C ILE A 151 -18.82 -9.10 1.74
N ALA A 152 -19.49 -9.95 0.97
CA ALA A 152 -19.32 -10.05 -0.47
C ALA A 152 -19.66 -8.68 -1.07
N ILE A 153 -18.70 -8.05 -1.75
CA ILE A 153 -18.96 -6.85 -2.53
C ILE A 153 -19.89 -7.28 -3.68
N ALA A 154 -21.18 -6.97 -3.55
CA ALA A 154 -22.09 -6.99 -4.67
C ALA A 154 -21.65 -5.87 -5.62
N ALA A 155 -21.15 -6.24 -6.80
CA ALA A 155 -21.02 -5.32 -7.90
C ALA A 155 -22.39 -4.67 -8.12
N HIS A 156 -22.47 -3.35 -7.98
CA HIS A 156 -23.70 -2.61 -8.21
C HIS A 156 -23.89 -2.50 -9.73
N ASP A 157 -24.48 -3.54 -10.34
CA ASP A 157 -25.02 -3.43 -11.69
C ASP A 157 -26.16 -2.42 -11.65
N GLY A 158 -25.92 -1.26 -12.25
CA GLY A 158 -26.95 -0.27 -12.52
C GLY A 158 -27.98 -0.84 -13.49
N GLY A 159 -29.11 -1.27 -12.96
CA GLY A 159 -30.27 -1.74 -13.73
C GLY A 159 -31.56 -1.21 -13.15
N ASN A 160 -31.99 -0.05 -13.64
CA ASN A 160 -33.25 0.59 -13.31
C ASN A 160 -34.43 -0.19 -13.92
N ASN A 161 -35.31 -0.82 -13.13
CA ASN A 161 -36.73 -0.98 -13.51
C ASN A 161 -37.67 -1.32 -12.33
N SER A 162 -38.55 -0.37 -12.03
CA SER A 162 -40.00 -0.46 -11.82
C SER A 162 -40.65 -1.81 -11.50
N GLY A 163 -41.50 -1.85 -10.46
CA GLY A 163 -42.64 -2.77 -10.39
C GLY A 163 -42.96 -3.29 -9.00
N GLY A 164 -44.07 -2.82 -8.42
CA GLY A 164 -44.51 -3.17 -7.06
C GLY A 164 -45.14 -4.55 -6.90
N GLY A 165 -45.52 -4.84 -5.66
CA GLY A 165 -46.31 -6.02 -5.29
C GLY A 165 -46.19 -6.35 -3.81
N ASP A 166 -47.10 -5.80 -2.99
CA ASP A 166 -47.40 -6.30 -1.65
C ASP A 166 -47.83 -7.76 -1.69
N LEU A 167 -47.28 -8.61 -0.82
CA LEU A 167 -47.91 -9.87 -0.42
C LEU A 167 -47.64 -10.15 1.07
N ASN A 168 -48.60 -9.69 1.87
CA ASN A 168 -48.91 -10.22 3.19
C ASN A 168 -49.51 -11.62 3.03
N THR A 169 -48.85 -12.66 3.56
CA THR A 169 -49.52 -13.92 3.90
C THR A 169 -48.88 -14.53 5.15
N GLN A 170 -49.55 -14.35 6.28
CA GLN A 170 -49.47 -15.28 7.40
C GLN A 170 -50.06 -16.63 6.99
N VAL A 171 -49.36 -17.73 7.22
CA VAL A 171 -50.00 -19.02 7.55
C VAL A 171 -49.19 -19.70 8.65
N GLU A 172 -49.92 -19.94 9.73
CA GLU A 172 -49.63 -20.69 10.94
C GLU A 172 -49.45 -22.21 10.71
N ALA A 173 -48.75 -22.81 11.69
CA ALA A 173 -48.93 -24.16 12.25
C ALA A 173 -48.43 -25.39 11.46
N ALA A 174 -47.47 -26.11 12.07
CA ALA A 174 -47.68 -27.49 12.55
C ALA A 174 -46.48 -28.02 13.37
N THR A 175 -46.65 -28.02 14.70
CA THR A 175 -46.42 -29.11 15.67
C THR A 175 -45.53 -30.31 15.29
N LYS A 176 -44.55 -30.65 16.14
CA LYS A 176 -44.52 -31.94 16.88
C LYS A 176 -43.37 -32.05 17.91
N LEU A 177 -43.82 -32.24 19.16
CA LEU A 177 -43.23 -32.88 20.37
C LEU A 177 -41.97 -32.28 21.00
#